data_AF-A0A2H9TA22-F1
#
_entry.id   AF-A0A2H9TA22-F1
#
_cell.length_a   1.000
_cell.length_b   1.000
_cell.length_c   1.000
_cell.angle_alpha   90.00
_cell.angle_beta   90.00
_cell.angle_gamma   90.00
#
_symmetry.space_group_name_H-M   'P 1'
#
loop_
_entity.id
_entity.type
_entity.pdbx_description
1 polymer ?
#
loop_
_entity_poly.entity_id
_entity_poly.type
_entity_poly.pdbx_seq_one_letter_code
_entity_poly.pdbx_strand_id
1 'polypeptide(L)'
;MMTFSLESLYTWLTFNSQWLGLMIAFMAMLEALAIVGFFIPGIAIMFALGALCGSGVMSLEAMVTWAIIGAVTGDGISYQLGRHFHHQIRGWWPFSRYPLWMDKGERFFRDYGDLSIALGRFIGPIRPVVPVVAGMLDMPPLRFYTVNVLSAIPWAIAYMMPGYLAGQSIVMERGNSIPVFVLLGCLFFFTIGTCLIVNWLDKLLRKNWVIPFVVGMSALCALGFTGWLEWLGYSGHWHRTVISWIAQARFPYLSAVLEGIHGIGGLLCFFTLASVVLLCSLWRRGWKPTLIWGGVGIFMLGTHGLLMHSTQQSTWGYYLAVLAGQQAFLLSCSAFLLWYLALSLSAGWPMIKRILLFSTMVAVASIIGLVNLWEQNGLLSGMMAGMLLAVFWLAVGVLTERLLLSEKRSRMMKSAAE
;
A
#
# COMPACT_ATOMS: atom_id res chain seq x y z
N MET A 1 -7.56 36.13 -25.03
CA MET A 1 -7.24 35.15 -23.97
C MET A 1 -6.56 33.98 -24.63
N MET A 2 -5.24 33.80 -24.44
CA MET A 2 -4.54 32.60 -24.93
C MET A 2 -5.04 31.40 -24.11
N THR A 3 -5.83 30.54 -24.72
CA THR A 3 -6.15 29.22 -24.15
C THR A 3 -4.87 28.40 -24.22
N PHE A 4 -4.16 28.29 -23.09
CA PHE A 4 -3.01 27.42 -22.93
C PHE A 4 -3.47 25.97 -23.15
N SER A 5 -3.24 25.41 -24.34
CA SER A 5 -3.63 24.02 -24.64
C SER A 5 -2.56 23.08 -24.08
N LEU A 6 -2.98 21.91 -23.59
CA LEU A 6 -2.05 20.91 -23.05
C LEU A 6 -0.98 20.48 -24.06
N GLU A 7 -1.30 20.50 -25.36
CA GLU A 7 -0.33 20.25 -26.43
C GLU A 7 0.76 21.32 -26.49
N SER A 8 0.40 22.61 -26.38
CA SER A 8 1.39 23.70 -26.41
C SER A 8 2.34 23.67 -25.19
N LEU A 9 1.85 23.25 -24.02
CA LEU A 9 2.68 22.98 -22.84
C LEU A 9 3.64 21.80 -23.10
N TYR A 10 3.13 20.70 -23.66
CA TYR A 10 3.90 19.50 -23.95
C TYR A 10 5.04 19.78 -24.94
N THR A 11 4.74 20.47 -26.05
CA THR A 11 5.74 20.87 -27.04
C THR A 11 6.79 21.81 -26.42
N TRP A 12 6.40 22.75 -25.56
CA TRP A 12 7.36 23.62 -24.89
C TRP A 12 8.29 22.84 -23.95
N LEU A 13 7.77 21.86 -23.21
CA LEU A 13 8.54 21.02 -22.29
C LEU A 13 9.52 20.10 -23.01
N THR A 14 9.18 19.56 -24.19
CA THR A 14 10.13 18.75 -24.98
C THR A 14 11.32 19.59 -25.48
N PHE A 15 11.09 20.84 -25.87
CA PHE A 15 12.16 21.77 -26.23
C PHE A 15 12.95 22.30 -25.03
N ASN A 16 12.37 22.26 -23.83
CA ASN A 16 13.00 22.80 -22.61
C ASN A 16 13.04 21.79 -21.45
N SER A 17 13.49 20.56 -21.74
CA SER A 17 13.55 19.45 -20.77
C SER A 17 14.37 19.76 -19.50
N GLN A 18 15.28 20.73 -19.57
CA GLN A 18 16.02 21.25 -18.41
C GLN A 18 15.12 21.82 -17.30
N TRP A 19 14.02 22.51 -17.64
CA TRP A 19 13.09 23.04 -16.63
C TRP A 19 12.32 21.92 -15.94
N LEU A 20 11.98 20.84 -16.66
CA LEU A 20 11.38 19.66 -16.07
C LEU A 20 12.35 18.99 -15.09
N GLY A 21 13.62 18.86 -15.45
CA GLY A 21 14.68 18.38 -14.57
C GLY A 21 14.81 19.20 -13.28
N LEU A 22 14.83 20.54 -13.41
CA LEU A 22 14.86 21.44 -12.27
C LEU A 22 13.62 21.32 -11.38
N MET A 23 12.43 21.16 -11.97
CA MET A 23 11.19 20.94 -11.20
C MET A 23 11.24 19.62 -10.43
N ILE A 24 11.76 18.55 -11.03
CA ILE A 24 11.94 17.26 -10.36
C ILE A 24 12.91 17.40 -9.19
N ALA A 25 14.05 18.05 -9.40
CA ALA A 25 15.03 18.29 -8.34
C ALA A 25 14.44 19.15 -7.22
N PHE A 26 13.73 20.23 -7.57
CA PHE A 26 13.11 21.12 -6.60
C PHE A 26 12.02 20.41 -5.77
N MET A 27 11.15 19.64 -6.42
CA MET A 27 10.11 18.89 -5.73
C MET A 27 10.67 17.77 -4.86
N ALA A 28 11.69 17.04 -5.34
CA ALA A 28 12.39 16.02 -4.55
C ALA A 28 13.13 16.66 -3.35
N MET A 29 13.68 17.86 -3.52
CA MET A 29 14.28 18.65 -2.44
C MET A 29 13.24 19.04 -1.39
N LEU A 30 12.10 19.60 -1.80
CA LEU A 30 11.03 19.99 -0.88
C LEU A 30 10.46 18.81 -0.10
N GLU A 31 10.30 17.66 -0.76
CA GLU A 31 9.87 16.40 -0.14
C GLU A 31 10.89 15.88 0.89
N ALA A 32 12.19 16.06 0.64
CA ALA A 32 13.28 15.66 1.53
C ALA A 32 13.57 16.70 2.64
N LEU A 33 13.07 17.92 2.50
CA LEU A 33 13.29 18.98 3.46
C LEU A 33 12.47 18.74 4.74
N ALA A 34 13.12 18.96 5.88
CA ALA A 34 12.49 18.88 7.19
C ALA A 34 11.22 19.75 7.23
N ILE A 35 10.14 19.21 7.82
CA ILE A 35 8.85 19.88 8.01
C ILE A 35 8.05 20.06 6.70
N VAL A 36 8.69 20.51 5.63
CA VAL A 36 8.04 20.81 4.35
C VAL A 36 7.52 19.55 3.66
N GLY A 37 8.29 18.45 3.71
CA GLY A 37 7.86 17.14 3.20
C GLY A 37 6.63 16.55 3.89
N PHE A 38 6.15 17.11 5.01
CA PHE A 38 4.88 16.67 5.62
C PHE A 38 3.65 17.29 4.94
N PHE A 39 3.78 18.48 4.38
CA PHE A 39 2.66 19.22 3.81
C PHE A 39 2.51 18.97 2.30
N ILE A 40 3.58 18.54 1.65
CA ILE A 40 3.60 18.31 0.22
C ILE A 40 3.25 16.84 -0.06
N PRO A 41 2.26 16.56 -0.93
CA PRO A 41 1.96 15.19 -1.35
C PRO A 41 3.00 14.74 -2.40
N GLY A 42 4.27 14.58 -2.01
CA GLY A 42 5.34 14.38 -2.99
C GLY A 42 5.24 13.06 -3.74
N ILE A 43 4.66 12.00 -3.18
CA ILE A 43 4.43 10.75 -3.92
C ILE A 43 3.58 10.99 -5.18
N ALA A 44 2.49 11.76 -5.06
CA ALA A 44 1.61 12.04 -6.20
C ALA A 44 2.29 12.94 -7.22
N ILE A 45 3.07 13.93 -6.76
CA ILE A 45 3.79 14.86 -7.63
C ILE A 45 4.94 14.14 -8.36
N MET A 46 5.73 13.32 -7.66
CA MET A 46 6.80 12.51 -8.23
C MET A 46 6.24 11.52 -9.26
N PHE A 47 5.08 10.91 -8.98
CA PHE A 47 4.40 10.06 -9.96
C PHE A 47 4.00 10.84 -11.22
N ALA A 48 3.40 12.02 -11.07
CA ALA A 48 2.99 12.85 -12.21
C ALA A 48 4.19 13.32 -13.04
N LEU A 49 5.27 13.77 -12.40
CA LEU A 49 6.51 14.15 -13.06
C LEU A 49 7.19 12.95 -13.74
N GLY A 50 7.16 11.79 -13.11
CA GLY A 50 7.58 10.53 -13.71
C GLY A 50 6.80 10.23 -14.99
N ALA A 51 5.47 10.35 -14.95
CA ALA A 51 4.62 10.13 -16.13
C ALA A 51 4.89 11.10 -17.27
N LEU A 52 5.19 12.37 -16.96
CA LEU A 52 5.64 13.34 -17.97
C LEU A 52 7.01 12.97 -18.56
N CYS A 53 7.93 12.41 -17.79
CA CYS A 53 9.20 11.93 -18.35
C CYS A 53 8.96 10.70 -19.23
N GLY A 54 8.11 9.78 -18.76
CA GLY A 54 7.74 8.55 -19.45
C GLY A 54 7.09 8.76 -20.80
N SER A 55 6.39 9.87 -21.01
CA SER A 55 5.83 10.22 -22.33
C SER A 55 6.88 10.62 -23.37
N GLY A 56 8.17 10.59 -23.02
CA GLY A 56 9.27 10.86 -23.95
C GLY A 56 9.84 12.28 -23.85
N VAL A 57 9.40 13.08 -22.86
CA VAL A 57 9.95 14.43 -22.62
C VAL A 57 11.37 14.38 -22.03
N MET A 58 11.69 13.35 -21.24
CA MET A 58 13.02 13.21 -20.63
C MET A 58 13.37 11.73 -20.41
N SER A 59 14.63 11.37 -20.68
CA SER A 59 15.14 10.00 -20.45
C SER A 59 15.08 9.58 -18.99
N LEU A 60 14.94 8.26 -18.75
CA LEU A 60 14.98 7.66 -17.41
C LEU A 60 16.23 8.08 -16.62
N GLU A 61 17.40 8.05 -17.25
CA GLU A 61 18.69 8.37 -16.60
C GLU A 61 18.72 9.81 -16.10
N ALA A 62 18.33 10.77 -16.94
CA ALA A 62 18.23 12.18 -16.56
C ALA A 62 17.19 12.40 -15.45
N MET A 63 16.02 11.76 -15.53
CA MET A 63 14.99 11.83 -14.51
C MET A 63 15.49 11.35 -13.14
N VAL A 64 16.13 10.18 -13.10
CA VAL A 64 16.69 9.62 -11.87
C VAL A 64 17.81 10.51 -11.33
N THR A 65 18.66 11.05 -12.20
CA THR A 65 19.75 11.96 -11.82
C THR A 65 19.22 13.22 -11.15
N TRP A 66 18.24 13.90 -11.75
CA TRP A 66 17.64 15.10 -11.16
C TRP A 66 16.92 14.82 -9.84
N ALA A 67 16.22 13.69 -9.74
CA ALA A 67 15.56 13.28 -8.50
C ALA A 67 16.58 13.01 -7.37
N ILE A 68 17.71 12.36 -7.69
CA ILE A 68 18.80 12.13 -6.74
C ILE A 68 19.39 13.47 -6.26
N ILE A 69 19.70 14.38 -7.19
CA ILE A 69 20.26 15.70 -6.85
C ILE A 69 19.33 16.44 -5.89
N GLY A 70 18.04 16.48 -6.20
CA GLY A 70 17.03 17.11 -5.35
C GLY A 70 16.96 16.49 -3.95
N ALA A 71 16.80 15.16 -3.88
CA ALA A 71 16.68 14.45 -2.62
C ALA A 71 17.93 14.60 -1.74
N VAL A 72 19.13 14.46 -2.32
CA VAL A 72 20.39 14.62 -1.60
C VAL A 72 20.55 16.05 -1.08
N THR A 73 20.15 17.04 -1.87
CA THR A 73 20.20 18.46 -1.48
C THR A 73 19.25 18.75 -0.32
N GLY A 74 18.00 18.29 -0.40
CA GLY A 74 17.00 18.50 0.65
C GLY A 74 17.39 17.84 1.98
N ASP A 75 17.85 16.59 1.93
CA ASP A 75 18.36 15.89 3.12
C ASP A 75 19.63 16.56 3.65
N GLY A 76 20.49 17.08 2.77
CA GLY A 76 21.67 17.86 3.14
C GLY A 76 21.34 19.14 3.89
N ILE A 77 20.34 19.91 3.43
CA ILE A 77 19.87 21.11 4.12
C ILE A 77 19.33 20.74 5.51
N SER A 78 18.51 19.70 5.60
CA SER A 78 17.95 19.19 6.86
C SER A 78 19.06 18.76 7.84
N TYR A 79 20.10 18.10 7.34
CA TYR A 79 21.27 17.71 8.11
C TYR A 79 22.08 18.91 8.62
N GLN A 80 22.32 19.91 7.76
CA GLN A 80 23.04 21.12 8.15
C GLN A 80 22.26 21.93 9.19
N LEU A 81 20.92 22.00 9.07
CA LEU A 81 20.06 22.58 10.10
C LEU A 81 20.25 21.85 11.43
N GLY A 82 20.15 20.52 11.43
CA GLY A 82 20.41 19.67 12.58
C GLY A 82 21.76 19.95 13.24
N ARG A 83 22.82 20.04 12.42
CA ARG A 83 24.20 20.24 12.87
C ARG A 83 24.47 21.65 13.37
N HIS A 84 23.85 22.68 12.79
CA HIS A 84 24.11 24.06 13.19
C HIS A 84 23.37 24.43 14.48
N PHE A 85 22.12 23.97 14.63
CA PHE A 85 21.28 24.36 15.76
C PHE A 85 21.22 23.31 16.89
N HIS A 86 21.72 22.10 16.66
CA HIS A 86 21.76 20.99 17.62
C HIS A 86 20.44 20.87 18.42
N HIS A 87 20.50 20.89 19.76
CA HIS A 87 19.35 20.74 20.63
C HIS A 87 18.37 21.93 20.58
N GLN A 88 18.75 23.08 20.02
CA GLN A 88 17.87 24.25 19.92
C GLN A 88 16.69 24.00 18.98
N ILE A 89 16.85 23.11 17.99
CA ILE A 89 15.75 22.70 17.08
C ILE A 89 14.56 22.11 17.82
N ARG A 90 14.76 21.49 18.99
CA ARG A 90 13.66 20.97 19.80
C ARG A 90 12.70 22.07 20.28
N GLY A 91 13.18 23.30 20.39
CA GLY A 91 12.38 24.47 20.77
C GLY A 91 11.56 25.05 19.61
N TRP A 92 11.81 24.66 18.37
CA TRP A 92 11.17 25.24 17.19
C TRP A 92 9.89 24.49 16.82
N TRP A 93 8.89 25.23 16.33
CA TRP A 93 7.72 24.61 15.73
C TRP A 93 8.12 23.88 14.43
N PRO A 94 7.68 22.65 14.17
CA PRO A 94 6.68 21.84 14.89
C PRO A 94 7.25 20.90 15.97
N PHE A 95 8.58 20.79 16.11
CA PHE A 95 9.23 19.87 17.04
C PHE A 95 8.91 20.15 18.52
N SER A 96 8.70 21.43 18.87
CA SER A 96 8.27 21.84 20.21
C SER A 96 6.85 21.40 20.55
N ARG A 97 5.96 21.34 19.55
CA ARG A 97 4.58 20.89 19.70
C ARG A 97 4.46 19.36 19.66
N TYR A 98 5.36 18.70 18.93
CA TYR A 98 5.38 17.24 18.74
C TYR A 98 6.75 16.64 19.10
N PRO A 99 7.15 16.67 20.38
CA PRO A 99 8.48 16.20 20.82
C PRO A 99 8.72 14.71 20.53
N LEU A 100 7.64 13.93 20.49
CA LEU A 100 7.66 12.51 20.14
C LEU A 100 8.25 12.21 18.76
N TRP A 101 8.29 13.18 17.84
CA TRP A 101 8.89 12.98 16.51
C TRP A 101 10.42 12.94 16.58
N MET A 102 11.03 13.87 17.32
CA MET A 102 12.48 13.88 17.57
C MET A 102 12.90 12.65 18.37
N ASP A 103 12.15 12.30 19.42
CA ASP A 103 12.39 11.10 20.21
C ASP A 103 12.37 9.81 19.38
N LYS A 104 11.49 9.73 18.38
CA LYS A 104 11.41 8.58 17.48
C LYS A 104 12.58 8.56 16.52
N GLY A 105 12.97 9.71 15.98
CA GLY A 105 14.15 9.84 15.12
C GLY A 105 15.43 9.44 15.85
N GLU A 106 15.62 9.89 17.10
CA GLU A 106 16.77 9.53 17.94
C GLU A 106 16.80 8.05 18.30
N ARG A 107 15.66 7.47 18.70
CA ARG A 107 15.56 6.02 18.93
C ARG A 107 15.90 5.23 17.67
N PHE A 108 15.38 5.66 16.53
CA PHE A 108 15.65 5.03 15.25
C PHE A 108 17.14 5.14 14.85
N PHE A 109 17.75 6.30 15.08
CA PHE A 109 19.19 6.50 14.86
C PHE A 109 20.03 5.65 15.81
N ARG A 110 19.62 5.49 17.07
CA ARG A 110 20.31 4.62 18.04
C ARG A 110 20.22 3.14 17.68
N ASP A 111 19.06 2.70 17.20
CA ASP A 111 18.80 1.29 16.91
C ASP A 111 19.44 0.84 15.58
N TYR A 112 19.57 1.74 14.60
CA TYR A 112 20.05 1.41 13.25
C TYR A 112 21.36 2.12 12.84
N GLY A 113 21.86 3.07 13.64
CA GLY A 113 23.09 3.82 13.36
C GLY A 113 23.06 4.52 12.01
N ASP A 114 24.16 4.43 11.26
CA ASP A 114 24.32 5.07 9.94
C ASP A 114 23.26 4.58 8.91
N LEU A 115 22.79 3.32 9.03
CA LEU A 115 21.73 2.77 8.19
C LEU A 115 20.37 3.44 8.40
N SER A 116 20.18 4.16 9.50
CA SER A 116 18.96 4.91 9.75
C SER A 116 18.67 5.93 8.64
N ILE A 117 19.69 6.54 8.03
CA ILE A 117 19.50 7.49 6.91
C ILE A 117 18.89 6.77 5.70
N ALA A 118 19.42 5.59 5.37
CA ALA A 118 18.95 4.81 4.24
C ALA A 118 17.54 4.25 4.49
N LEU A 119 17.30 3.67 5.66
CA LEU A 119 16.02 3.05 5.99
C LEU A 119 14.93 4.09 6.27
N GLY A 120 15.28 5.23 6.86
CA GLY A 120 14.37 6.31 7.19
C GLY A 120 13.67 6.90 5.97
N ARG A 121 14.33 6.90 4.81
CA ARG A 121 13.77 7.40 3.54
C ARG A 121 12.56 6.62 3.04
N PHE A 122 12.41 5.36 3.43
CA PHE A 122 11.26 4.54 3.07
C PHE A 122 10.16 4.55 4.15
N ILE A 123 10.36 5.26 5.26
CA ILE A 123 9.42 5.34 6.38
C ILE A 123 8.88 6.77 6.48
N GLY A 124 7.75 7.02 5.81
CA GLY A 124 7.14 8.35 5.64
C GLY A 124 7.17 9.26 6.89
N PRO A 125 6.63 8.85 8.05
CA PRO A 125 6.55 9.72 9.23
C PRO A 125 7.91 10.07 9.88
N ILE A 126 8.96 9.30 9.59
CA ILE A 126 10.28 9.46 10.22
C ILE A 126 11.27 10.10 9.23
N ARG A 127 11.05 9.92 7.93
CA ARG A 127 11.86 10.44 6.81
C ARG A 127 12.36 11.89 6.99
N PRO A 128 11.50 12.92 7.15
CA PRO A 128 11.97 14.31 7.27
C PRO A 128 12.70 14.62 8.58
N VAL A 129 12.69 13.71 9.55
CA VAL A 129 13.29 13.89 10.88
C VAL A 129 14.68 13.26 10.96
N VAL A 130 14.94 12.17 10.24
CA VAL A 130 16.23 11.44 10.31
C VAL A 130 17.44 12.30 9.95
N PRO A 131 17.46 13.05 8.83
CA PRO A 131 18.62 13.87 8.49
C PRO A 131 18.91 14.94 9.55
N VAL A 132 17.86 15.56 10.09
CA VAL A 132 17.96 16.56 11.17
C VAL A 132 18.57 15.94 12.42
N VAL A 133 18.10 14.76 12.82
CA VAL A 133 18.63 14.04 13.98
C VAL A 133 20.08 13.61 13.75
N ALA A 134 20.43 13.13 12.55
CA ALA A 134 21.81 12.79 12.21
C ALA A 134 22.76 14.00 12.32
N GLY A 135 22.30 15.17 11.89
CA GLY A 135 23.04 16.43 12.07
C GLY A 135 23.17 16.84 13.53
N MET A 136 22.07 16.78 14.28
CA MET A 136 22.03 17.14 15.71
C MET A 136 22.94 16.24 16.56
N LEU A 137 23.10 14.98 16.18
CA LEU A 137 23.99 14.00 16.83
C LEU A 137 25.44 14.04 16.30
N ASP A 138 25.82 15.11 15.60
CA ASP A 138 27.20 15.33 15.11
C ASP A 138 27.76 14.23 14.21
N MET A 139 26.90 13.53 13.46
CA MET A 139 27.37 12.53 12.49
C MET A 139 28.36 13.17 11.51
N PRO A 140 29.51 12.54 11.19
CA PRO A 140 30.48 13.10 10.25
C PRO A 140 29.87 13.35 8.86
N PRO A 141 30.12 14.51 8.20
CA PRO A 141 29.47 14.86 6.93
C PRO A 141 29.76 13.84 5.83
N LEU A 142 30.99 13.33 5.77
CA LEU A 142 31.39 12.33 4.78
C LEU A 142 30.52 11.07 4.89
N ARG A 143 30.31 10.56 6.11
CA ARG A 143 29.47 9.38 6.34
C ARG A 143 28.01 9.67 5.98
N PHE A 144 27.50 10.84 6.37
CA PHE A 144 26.14 11.24 6.03
C PHE A 144 25.93 11.27 4.52
N TYR A 145 26.74 12.02 3.77
CA TYR A 145 26.58 12.16 2.32
C TYR A 145 26.79 10.84 1.57
N THR A 146 27.71 9.97 2.02
CA THR A 146 27.88 8.64 1.39
C THR A 146 26.59 7.82 1.51
N VAL A 147 26.03 7.67 2.71
CA VAL A 147 24.78 6.90 2.90
C VAL A 147 23.60 7.61 2.22
N ASN A 148 23.57 8.93 2.24
CA ASN A 148 22.54 9.76 1.63
C ASN A 148 22.55 9.66 0.09
N VAL A 149 23.70 9.59 -0.56
CA VAL A 149 23.76 9.40 -2.02
C VAL A 149 23.38 7.96 -2.38
N LEU A 150 23.97 6.97 -1.70
CA LEU A 150 23.71 5.55 -1.98
C LEU A 150 22.24 5.17 -1.81
N SER A 151 21.57 5.71 -0.80
CA SER A 151 20.15 5.45 -0.58
C SER A 151 19.22 6.27 -1.48
N ALA A 152 19.72 7.31 -2.18
CA ALA A 152 18.88 8.17 -3.02
C ALA A 152 18.56 7.48 -4.34
N ILE A 153 19.49 6.64 -4.81
CA ILE A 153 19.36 5.86 -6.04
C ILE A 153 18.14 4.92 -5.98
N PRO A 154 18.04 3.96 -5.04
CA PRO A 154 16.89 3.08 -4.96
C PRO A 154 15.59 3.83 -4.64
N TRP A 155 15.68 4.94 -3.88
CA TRP A 155 14.51 5.78 -3.58
C TRP A 155 13.94 6.45 -4.85
N ALA A 156 14.81 7.09 -5.65
CA ALA A 156 14.42 7.78 -6.87
C ALA A 156 13.80 6.80 -7.87
N ILE A 157 14.39 5.62 -8.03
CA ILE A 157 13.84 4.55 -8.86
C ILE A 157 12.46 4.12 -8.32
N ALA A 158 12.35 3.78 -7.03
CA ALA A 158 11.10 3.29 -6.46
C ALA A 158 9.94 4.29 -6.58
N TYR A 159 10.20 5.60 -6.45
CA TYR A 159 9.17 6.63 -6.44
C TYR A 159 8.83 7.18 -7.83
N MET A 160 9.81 7.28 -8.75
CA MET A 160 9.59 7.89 -10.07
C MET A 160 9.26 6.86 -11.16
N MET A 161 9.82 5.65 -11.07
CA MET A 161 9.65 4.60 -12.09
C MET A 161 8.18 4.24 -12.41
N PRO A 162 7.23 4.17 -11.45
CA PRO A 162 5.84 3.83 -11.73
C PRO A 162 5.14 4.91 -12.56
N GLY A 163 5.44 6.17 -12.26
CA GLY A 163 5.01 7.30 -13.07
C GLY A 163 5.60 7.18 -14.47
N TYR A 164 6.91 6.98 -14.57
CA TYR A 164 7.62 6.82 -15.85
C TYR A 164 7.05 5.70 -16.72
N LEU A 165 6.77 4.52 -16.16
CA LEU A 165 6.13 3.43 -16.90
C LEU A 165 4.69 3.77 -17.30
N ALA A 166 3.92 4.45 -16.45
CA ALA A 166 2.59 4.92 -16.79
C ALA A 166 2.66 5.93 -17.96
N GLY A 167 3.61 6.86 -17.95
CA GLY A 167 3.86 7.79 -19.05
C GLY A 167 4.24 7.09 -20.35
N GLN A 168 5.14 6.11 -20.28
CA GLN A 168 5.52 5.31 -21.45
C GLN A 168 4.33 4.54 -22.02
N SER A 169 3.45 4.04 -21.16
CA SER A 169 2.26 3.30 -21.58
C SER A 169 1.28 4.14 -22.40
N ILE A 170 1.16 5.44 -22.08
CA ILE A 170 0.31 6.39 -22.80
C ILE A 170 0.86 6.69 -24.20
N VAL A 171 2.18 6.76 -24.36
CA VAL A 171 2.82 7.09 -25.65
C VAL A 171 3.04 5.86 -26.53
N MET A 172 3.15 4.68 -25.93
CA MET A 172 3.29 3.40 -26.64
C MET A 172 1.97 2.86 -27.24
N GLU A 173 0.84 3.57 -27.14
CA GLU A 173 -0.44 3.27 -27.81
C GLU A 173 -0.40 3.23 -29.36
N ARG A 174 0.79 3.21 -29.98
CA ARG A 174 0.98 2.84 -31.39
C ARG A 174 1.58 1.45 -31.63
N GLY A 175 1.95 0.68 -30.60
CA GLY A 175 2.60 -0.63 -30.82
C GLY A 175 2.65 -1.57 -29.60
N ASN A 176 1.54 -2.27 -29.33
CA ASN A 176 1.48 -3.69 -28.97
C ASN A 176 2.32 -4.31 -27.82
N SER A 177 2.73 -3.59 -26.76
CA SER A 177 3.40 -4.23 -25.59
C SER A 177 2.98 -3.70 -24.21
N ILE A 178 1.91 -2.92 -24.18
CA ILE A 178 1.52 -1.96 -23.14
C ILE A 178 1.02 -2.57 -21.79
N PRO A 179 0.31 -3.71 -21.73
CA PRO A 179 -0.49 -4.00 -20.53
C PRO A 179 0.25 -4.68 -19.36
N VAL A 180 1.36 -5.37 -19.60
CA VAL A 180 2.04 -6.17 -18.56
C VAL A 180 2.78 -5.29 -17.56
N PHE A 181 3.46 -4.24 -18.02
CA PHE A 181 4.29 -3.38 -17.16
C PHE A 181 3.47 -2.41 -16.31
N VAL A 182 2.33 -1.93 -16.84
CA VAL A 182 1.34 -1.14 -16.08
C VAL A 182 0.66 -1.99 -15.01
N LEU A 183 0.28 -3.24 -15.34
CA LEU A 183 -0.27 -4.17 -14.35
C LEU A 183 0.74 -4.46 -13.24
N LEU A 184 2.01 -4.74 -13.59
CA LEU A 184 3.07 -5.03 -12.62
C LEU A 184 3.41 -3.80 -11.76
N GLY A 185 3.41 -2.59 -12.32
CA GLY A 185 3.61 -1.34 -11.58
C GLY A 185 2.45 -1.05 -10.62
N CYS A 186 1.20 -1.18 -11.08
CA CYS A 186 0.01 -1.07 -10.25
C CYS A 186 -0.03 -2.16 -9.17
N LEU A 187 0.38 -3.40 -9.48
CA LEU A 187 0.50 -4.49 -8.52
C LEU A 187 1.56 -4.23 -7.47
N PHE A 188 2.72 -3.71 -7.87
CA PHE A 188 3.81 -3.35 -6.97
C PHE A 188 3.39 -2.20 -6.04
N PHE A 189 2.70 -1.19 -6.55
CA PHE A 189 2.17 -0.07 -5.75
C PHE A 189 1.00 -0.49 -4.87
N PHE A 190 0.14 -1.37 -5.37
CA PHE A 190 -0.94 -1.94 -4.59
C PHE A 190 -0.40 -2.84 -3.48
N THR A 191 0.60 -3.70 -3.75
CA THR A 191 1.23 -4.58 -2.74
C THR A 191 2.08 -3.82 -1.74
N ILE A 192 2.88 -2.83 -2.15
CA ILE A 192 3.62 -1.98 -1.22
C ILE A 192 2.69 -1.08 -0.43
N GLY A 193 1.69 -0.47 -1.08
CA GLY A 193 0.66 0.35 -0.44
C GLY A 193 -0.12 -0.45 0.60
N THR A 194 -0.61 -1.63 0.26
CA THR A 194 -1.26 -2.53 1.22
C THR A 194 -0.28 -3.04 2.29
N CYS A 195 0.99 -3.31 1.99
CA CYS A 195 1.99 -3.68 3.00
C CYS A 195 2.27 -2.57 4.02
N LEU A 196 2.42 -1.34 3.55
CA LEU A 196 2.64 -0.17 4.38
C LEU A 196 1.39 0.14 5.21
N ILE A 197 0.20 0.06 4.59
CA ILE A 197 -1.09 0.25 5.27
C ILE A 197 -1.32 -0.85 6.31
N VAL A 198 -1.10 -2.13 5.99
CA VAL A 198 -1.30 -3.27 6.90
C VAL A 198 -0.29 -3.28 8.06
N ASN A 199 0.96 -2.87 7.83
CA ASN A 199 1.97 -2.77 8.90
C ASN A 199 1.77 -1.52 9.79
N TRP A 200 1.37 -0.40 9.19
CA TRP A 200 0.94 0.80 9.92
C TRP A 200 -0.31 0.48 10.74
N LEU A 201 -1.26 -0.25 10.15
CA LEU A 201 -2.44 -0.79 10.81
C LEU A 201 -2.08 -1.71 11.96
N ASP A 202 -1.25 -2.73 11.79
CA ASP A 202 -0.92 -3.66 12.88
C ASP A 202 -0.28 -2.95 14.10
N LYS A 203 0.52 -1.89 13.88
CA LYS A 203 1.04 -1.04 14.96
C LYS A 203 -0.02 -0.16 15.62
N LEU A 204 -0.96 0.39 14.85
CA LEU A 204 -2.03 1.28 15.35
C LEU A 204 -3.21 0.51 15.96
N LEU A 205 -3.66 -0.56 15.30
CA LEU A 205 -4.62 -1.54 15.78
C LEU A 205 -4.22 -1.97 17.18
N ARG A 206 -2.99 -2.45 17.44
CA ARG A 206 -2.51 -2.91 18.78
C ARG A 206 -2.59 -1.89 19.90
N LYS A 207 -2.70 -0.59 19.63
CA LYS A 207 -2.68 0.44 20.67
C LYS A 207 -4.03 1.12 20.93
N ASN A 208 -4.95 1.19 19.95
CA ASN A 208 -6.25 1.89 20.11
C ASN A 208 -7.40 1.20 19.33
N TRP A 209 -8.57 1.09 19.96
CA TRP A 209 -9.81 0.50 19.40
C TRP A 209 -10.44 1.30 18.25
N VAL A 210 -10.10 2.57 18.15
CA VAL A 210 -10.60 3.50 17.13
C VAL A 210 -10.07 3.12 15.75
N ILE A 211 -8.86 2.58 15.64
CA ILE A 211 -8.24 2.28 14.34
C ILE A 211 -8.88 1.08 13.61
N PRO A 212 -9.15 -0.09 14.24
CA PRO A 212 -9.86 -1.17 13.54
C PRO A 212 -11.22 -0.70 13.04
N PHE A 213 -11.89 0.13 13.84
CA PHE A 213 -13.15 0.74 13.48
C PHE A 213 -13.02 1.68 12.26
N VAL A 214 -12.06 2.62 12.28
CA VAL A 214 -11.83 3.56 11.17
C VAL A 214 -11.45 2.84 9.88
N VAL A 215 -10.66 1.76 9.95
CA VAL A 215 -10.27 1.01 8.75
C VAL A 215 -11.37 0.14 8.22
N GLY A 216 -12.15 -0.50 9.10
CA GLY A 216 -13.38 -1.16 8.70
C GLY A 216 -14.34 -0.17 8.02
N MET A 217 -14.52 1.02 8.59
CA MET A 217 -15.38 2.05 8.02
C MET A 217 -14.84 2.61 6.69
N SER A 218 -13.53 2.81 6.58
CA SER A 218 -12.89 3.26 5.34
C SER A 218 -13.02 2.21 4.22
N ALA A 219 -12.90 0.92 4.57
CA ALA A 219 -13.13 -0.18 3.64
C ALA A 219 -14.61 -0.24 3.19
N LEU A 220 -15.57 -0.02 4.11
CA LEU A 220 -16.99 0.08 3.77
C LEU A 220 -17.29 1.29 2.89
N CYS A 221 -16.70 2.45 3.16
CA CYS A 221 -16.83 3.63 2.30
C CYS A 221 -16.23 3.38 0.91
N ALA A 222 -15.07 2.72 0.84
CA ALA A 222 -14.44 2.33 -0.43
C ALA A 222 -15.29 1.32 -1.21
N LEU A 223 -15.91 0.35 -0.52
CA LEU A 223 -16.90 -0.55 -1.10
C LEU A 223 -18.09 0.23 -1.67
N GLY A 224 -18.67 1.13 -0.89
CA GLY A 224 -19.75 2.00 -1.34
C GLY A 224 -19.36 2.85 -2.55
N PHE A 225 -18.12 3.35 -2.58
CA PHE A 225 -17.57 4.10 -3.71
C PHE A 225 -17.41 3.23 -4.96
N THR A 226 -16.92 1.99 -4.84
CA THR A 226 -16.90 1.06 -5.98
C THR A 226 -18.29 0.78 -6.53
N GLY A 227 -19.30 0.71 -5.66
CA GLY A 227 -20.69 0.54 -6.08
C GLY A 227 -21.31 1.77 -6.71
N TRP A 228 -20.94 2.94 -6.24
CA TRP A 228 -21.34 4.20 -6.83
C TRP A 228 -20.74 4.38 -8.23
N LEU A 229 -19.45 4.04 -8.43
CA LEU A 229 -18.80 4.03 -9.75
C LEU A 229 -19.47 3.04 -10.73
N GLU A 230 -19.91 1.90 -10.21
CA GLU A 230 -20.61 0.87 -10.97
C GLU A 230 -22.03 1.32 -11.36
N TRP A 231 -22.75 1.94 -10.43
CA TRP A 231 -24.06 2.54 -10.68
C TRP A 231 -24.01 3.65 -11.73
N LEU A 232 -22.93 4.45 -11.74
CA LEU A 232 -22.68 5.47 -12.76
C LEU A 232 -22.25 4.89 -14.13
N GLY A 233 -22.04 3.58 -14.25
CA GLY A 233 -21.65 2.91 -15.49
C GLY A 233 -20.18 3.08 -15.89
N TYR A 234 -19.34 3.70 -15.04
CA TYR A 234 -17.92 3.90 -15.32
C TYR A 234 -17.12 2.59 -15.21
N SER A 235 -17.52 1.65 -14.34
CA SER A 235 -16.80 0.38 -14.12
C SER A 235 -16.68 -0.47 -15.38
N GLY A 236 -17.70 -0.44 -16.26
CA GLY A 236 -17.71 -1.22 -17.50
C GLY A 236 -16.68 -0.78 -18.52
N HIS A 237 -16.38 0.53 -18.59
CA HIS A 237 -15.32 1.04 -19.46
C HIS A 237 -13.95 0.51 -18.99
N TRP A 238 -13.64 0.68 -17.70
CA TRP A 238 -12.40 0.19 -17.11
C TRP A 238 -12.23 -1.32 -17.21
N HIS A 239 -13.30 -2.08 -16.94
CA HIS A 239 -13.27 -3.53 -17.07
C HIS A 239 -12.94 -3.97 -18.51
N ARG A 240 -13.61 -3.39 -19.51
CA ARG A 240 -13.34 -3.72 -20.93
C ARG A 240 -11.92 -3.37 -21.34
N THR A 241 -11.41 -2.23 -20.89
CA THR A 241 -10.02 -1.81 -21.16
C THR A 241 -9.02 -2.76 -20.51
N VAL A 242 -9.23 -3.15 -19.24
CA VAL A 242 -8.35 -4.10 -18.56
C VAL A 242 -8.42 -5.50 -19.17
N ILE A 243 -9.60 -5.95 -19.60
CA ILE A 243 -9.74 -7.25 -20.25
C ILE A 243 -9.13 -7.25 -21.66
N SER A 244 -9.24 -6.16 -22.43
CA SER A 244 -8.59 -6.07 -23.73
C SER A 244 -7.06 -6.08 -23.61
N TRP A 245 -6.53 -5.41 -22.58
CA TRP A 245 -5.13 -5.48 -22.16
C TRP A 245 -4.68 -6.89 -21.79
N ILE A 246 -5.45 -7.59 -20.96
CA ILE A 246 -5.20 -8.99 -20.61
C ILE A 246 -5.23 -9.89 -21.84
N ALA A 247 -6.22 -9.70 -22.72
CA ALA A 247 -6.37 -10.50 -23.94
C ALA A 247 -5.16 -10.35 -24.87
N GLN A 248 -4.61 -9.14 -24.98
CA GLN A 248 -3.39 -8.87 -25.76
C GLN A 248 -2.13 -9.50 -25.14
N ALA A 249 -2.11 -9.72 -23.82
CA ALA A 249 -0.99 -10.30 -23.09
C ALA A 249 -0.98 -11.84 -23.04
N ARG A 250 -1.97 -12.53 -23.63
CA ARG A 250 -2.12 -13.99 -23.55
C ARG A 250 -1.03 -14.74 -24.32
N PHE A 251 0.06 -15.07 -23.63
CA PHE A 251 1.07 -16.01 -24.10
C PHE A 251 0.70 -17.45 -23.70
N PRO A 252 0.87 -18.46 -24.59
CA PRO A 252 0.49 -19.85 -24.31
C PRO A 252 1.09 -20.43 -23.02
N TYR A 253 2.38 -20.16 -22.77
CA TYR A 253 3.07 -20.63 -21.57
C TYR A 253 2.53 -19.99 -20.28
N LEU A 254 2.17 -18.71 -20.33
CA LEU A 254 1.63 -17.99 -19.18
C LEU A 254 0.22 -18.48 -18.86
N SER A 255 -0.59 -18.78 -19.86
CA SER A 255 -1.93 -19.34 -19.68
C SER A 255 -1.90 -20.68 -18.94
N ALA A 256 -0.99 -21.61 -19.31
CA ALA A 256 -0.88 -22.90 -18.64
C ALA A 256 -0.48 -22.78 -17.15
N VAL A 257 0.42 -21.84 -16.83
CA VAL A 257 0.81 -21.56 -15.43
C VAL A 257 -0.36 -20.96 -14.65
N LEU A 258 -1.06 -19.98 -15.22
CA LEU A 258 -2.17 -19.30 -14.56
C LEU A 258 -3.38 -20.21 -14.38
N GLU A 259 -3.66 -21.11 -15.32
CA GLU A 259 -4.70 -22.14 -15.20
C GLU A 259 -4.38 -23.14 -14.08
N GLY A 260 -3.10 -23.53 -13.95
CA GLY A 260 -2.62 -24.30 -12.80
C GLY A 260 -2.82 -23.58 -11.46
N ILE A 261 -2.59 -22.26 -11.42
CA ILE A 261 -2.85 -21.42 -10.24
C ILE A 261 -4.35 -21.25 -9.98
N HIS A 262 -5.19 -21.19 -11.02
CA HIS A 262 -6.64 -21.09 -10.88
C HIS A 262 -7.22 -22.29 -10.12
N GLY A 263 -6.70 -23.50 -10.38
CA GLY A 263 -7.07 -24.71 -9.62
C GLY A 263 -6.81 -24.59 -8.11
N ILE A 264 -5.82 -23.77 -7.70
CA ILE A 264 -5.51 -23.46 -6.30
C ILE A 264 -6.53 -22.47 -5.70
N GLY A 265 -7.24 -21.69 -6.51
CA GLY A 265 -8.31 -20.79 -6.06
C GLY A 265 -9.66 -21.45 -5.83
N GLY A 266 -9.80 -22.74 -6.12
CA GLY A 266 -11.07 -23.46 -6.05
C GLY A 266 -11.56 -23.77 -4.63
N LEU A 267 -12.83 -24.19 -4.52
CA LEU A 267 -13.51 -24.54 -3.26
C LEU A 267 -12.73 -25.58 -2.42
N LEU A 268 -12.13 -26.58 -3.05
CA LEU A 268 -11.36 -27.61 -2.36
C LEU A 268 -10.14 -27.00 -1.64
N CYS A 269 -9.40 -26.13 -2.32
CA CYS A 269 -8.24 -25.47 -1.76
C CYS A 269 -8.63 -24.45 -0.67
N PHE A 270 -9.81 -23.83 -0.80
CA PHE A 270 -10.37 -23.01 0.27
C PHE A 270 -10.59 -23.80 1.56
N PHE A 271 -11.21 -24.99 1.49
CA PHE A 271 -11.44 -25.81 2.68
C PHE A 271 -10.13 -26.35 3.30
N THR A 272 -9.14 -26.70 2.48
CA THR A 272 -7.82 -27.12 2.98
C THR A 272 -7.10 -25.94 3.64
N LEU A 273 -7.11 -24.76 3.01
CA LEU A 273 -6.56 -23.54 3.59
C LEU A 273 -7.24 -23.21 4.93
N ALA A 274 -8.57 -23.20 4.98
CA ALA A 274 -9.33 -22.94 6.21
C ALA A 274 -8.93 -23.91 7.33
N SER A 275 -8.80 -25.20 7.02
CA SER A 275 -8.35 -26.23 7.97
C SER A 275 -6.94 -25.96 8.48
N VAL A 276 -6.00 -25.63 7.58
CA VAL A 276 -4.62 -25.26 7.96
C VAL A 276 -4.62 -24.03 8.86
N VAL A 277 -5.39 -22.99 8.53
CA VAL A 277 -5.47 -21.76 9.32
C VAL A 277 -6.04 -22.03 10.72
N LEU A 278 -7.10 -22.84 10.82
CA LEU A 278 -7.68 -23.22 12.11
C LEU A 278 -6.68 -24.04 12.95
N LEU A 279 -6.01 -25.02 12.36
CA LEU A 279 -5.00 -25.84 13.06
C LEU A 279 -3.81 -24.99 13.52
N CYS A 280 -3.26 -24.14 12.66
CA CYS A 280 -2.18 -23.22 13.02
C CYS A 280 -2.62 -22.23 14.11
N SER A 281 -3.85 -21.72 14.03
CA SER A 281 -4.43 -20.85 15.04
C SER A 281 -4.58 -21.55 16.39
N LEU A 282 -5.08 -22.79 16.41
CA LEU A 282 -5.17 -23.60 17.63
C LEU A 282 -3.80 -23.82 18.26
N TRP A 283 -2.81 -24.16 17.44
CA TRP A 283 -1.45 -24.42 17.90
C TRP A 283 -0.75 -23.16 18.45
N ARG A 284 -0.89 -22.01 17.79
CA ARG A 284 -0.16 -20.78 18.16
C ARG A 284 -0.91 -19.87 19.14
N ARG A 285 -2.24 -19.79 19.04
CA ARG A 285 -3.07 -18.82 19.78
C ARG A 285 -4.07 -19.46 20.73
N GLY A 286 -4.24 -20.78 20.67
CA GLY A 286 -5.18 -21.53 21.49
C GLY A 286 -6.63 -21.47 21.00
N TRP A 287 -7.53 -22.08 21.76
CA TRP A 287 -8.92 -22.30 21.33
C TRP A 287 -9.78 -21.03 21.31
N LYS A 288 -9.59 -20.08 22.23
CA LYS A 288 -10.46 -18.88 22.33
C LYS A 288 -10.33 -17.95 21.12
N PRO A 289 -9.13 -17.51 20.68
CA PRO A 289 -9.02 -16.71 19.46
C PRO A 289 -9.53 -17.47 18.24
N THR A 290 -9.24 -18.78 18.16
CA THR A 290 -9.69 -19.62 17.05
C THR A 290 -11.21 -19.66 16.92
N LEU A 291 -11.96 -19.78 18.03
CA LEU A 291 -13.42 -19.73 17.99
C LEU A 291 -13.96 -18.37 17.54
N ILE A 292 -13.35 -17.27 18.03
CA ILE A 292 -13.79 -15.92 17.66
C ILE A 292 -13.61 -15.70 16.16
N TRP A 293 -12.42 -16.01 15.62
CA TRP A 293 -12.12 -15.84 14.20
C TRP A 293 -12.89 -16.83 13.32
N GLY A 294 -13.13 -18.05 13.79
CA GLY A 294 -14.02 -19.01 13.14
C GLY A 294 -15.46 -18.49 13.04
N GLY A 295 -15.98 -17.89 14.12
CA GLY A 295 -17.30 -17.27 14.14
C GLY A 295 -17.41 -16.07 13.19
N VAL A 296 -16.37 -15.23 13.11
CA VAL A 296 -16.29 -14.12 12.13
C VAL A 296 -16.31 -14.66 10.70
N GLY A 297 -15.58 -15.75 10.43
CA GLY A 297 -15.61 -16.43 9.13
C GLY A 297 -17.01 -16.96 8.78
N ILE A 298 -17.70 -17.61 9.71
CA ILE A 298 -19.08 -18.10 9.49
C ILE A 298 -20.04 -16.93 9.21
N PHE A 299 -19.91 -15.84 9.97
CA PHE A 299 -20.77 -14.67 9.79
C PHE A 299 -20.51 -13.99 8.43
N MET A 300 -19.24 -13.92 8.00
CA MET A 300 -18.85 -13.50 6.66
C MET A 300 -19.53 -14.36 5.58
N LEU A 301 -19.50 -15.70 5.69
CA LEU A 301 -20.21 -16.58 4.76
C LEU A 301 -21.72 -16.31 4.74
N GLY A 302 -22.33 -16.08 5.91
CA GLY A 302 -23.74 -15.73 6.05
C GLY A 302 -24.11 -14.42 5.34
N THR A 303 -23.25 -13.39 5.40
CA THR A 303 -23.50 -12.13 4.70
C THR A 303 -23.56 -12.27 3.18
N HIS A 304 -22.79 -13.20 2.60
CA HIS A 304 -22.87 -13.50 1.18
C HIS A 304 -24.18 -14.18 0.79
N GLY A 305 -24.68 -15.11 1.61
CA GLY A 305 -26.01 -15.71 1.41
C GLY A 305 -27.13 -14.66 1.43
N LEU A 306 -27.05 -13.69 2.34
CA LEU A 306 -27.99 -12.57 2.41
C LEU A 306 -27.88 -11.63 1.20
N LEU A 307 -26.66 -11.36 0.73
CA LEU A 307 -26.42 -10.58 -0.49
C LEU A 307 -27.03 -11.27 -1.71
N MET A 308 -26.81 -12.59 -1.86
CA MET A 308 -27.41 -13.41 -2.93
C MET A 308 -28.94 -13.46 -2.92
N HIS A 309 -29.55 -13.36 -1.74
CA HIS A 309 -31.01 -13.27 -1.64
C HIS A 309 -31.52 -11.86 -2.00
N SER A 310 -30.78 -10.83 -1.60
CA SER A 310 -31.13 -9.41 -1.76
C SER A 310 -30.94 -8.91 -3.19
N THR A 311 -30.06 -9.53 -3.98
CA THR A 311 -29.86 -9.23 -5.42
C THR A 311 -31.12 -9.41 -6.25
N GLN A 312 -31.96 -10.40 -5.93
CA GLN A 312 -33.15 -10.71 -6.72
C GLN A 312 -34.32 -9.74 -6.48
N GLN A 313 -34.27 -8.91 -5.42
CA GLN A 313 -35.40 -8.10 -4.98
C GLN A 313 -35.18 -6.58 -5.07
N SER A 314 -33.99 -6.11 -5.47
CA SER A 314 -33.57 -4.71 -5.32
C SER A 314 -33.32 -3.98 -6.64
N THR A 315 -33.62 -2.68 -6.68
CA THR A 315 -33.20 -1.73 -7.74
C THR A 315 -31.67 -1.57 -7.82
N TRP A 316 -30.94 -1.94 -6.75
CA TRP A 316 -29.47 -2.05 -6.72
C TRP A 316 -28.95 -3.41 -7.19
N GLY A 317 -29.81 -4.24 -7.82
CA GLY A 317 -29.53 -5.63 -8.15
C GLY A 317 -28.23 -5.86 -8.91
N TYR A 318 -27.82 -4.93 -9.79
CA TYR A 318 -26.56 -5.04 -10.53
C TYR A 318 -25.32 -4.93 -9.62
N TYR A 319 -25.28 -3.95 -8.72
CA TYR A 319 -24.15 -3.78 -7.80
C TYR A 319 -24.10 -4.89 -6.74
N LEU A 320 -25.26 -5.27 -6.20
CA LEU A 320 -25.35 -6.41 -5.30
C LEU A 320 -24.90 -7.70 -6.00
N ALA A 321 -25.15 -7.84 -7.31
CA ALA A 321 -24.72 -9.01 -8.09
C ALA A 321 -23.21 -9.05 -8.29
N VAL A 322 -22.55 -7.89 -8.40
CA VAL A 322 -21.08 -7.80 -8.44
C VAL A 322 -20.47 -8.29 -7.12
N LEU A 323 -21.02 -7.84 -5.99
CA LEU A 323 -20.60 -8.27 -4.65
C LEU A 323 -20.96 -9.73 -4.34
N ALA A 324 -22.09 -10.18 -4.85
CA ALA A 324 -22.56 -11.56 -4.73
C ALA A 324 -21.93 -12.49 -5.80
N GLY A 325 -21.04 -11.98 -6.64
CA GLY A 325 -20.34 -12.79 -7.62
C GLY A 325 -19.51 -13.89 -6.94
N GLN A 326 -19.65 -15.13 -7.40
CA GLN A 326 -18.99 -16.30 -6.82
C GLN A 326 -17.46 -16.12 -6.69
N GLN A 327 -16.82 -15.58 -7.73
CA GLN A 327 -15.37 -15.35 -7.74
C GLN A 327 -14.93 -14.21 -6.81
N ALA A 328 -15.72 -13.13 -6.72
CA ALA A 328 -15.46 -12.02 -5.80
C ALA A 328 -15.53 -12.50 -4.34
N PHE A 329 -16.50 -13.37 -4.04
CA PHE A 329 -16.65 -13.97 -2.73
C PHE A 329 -15.53 -14.93 -2.38
N LEU A 330 -15.18 -15.88 -3.26
CA LEU A 330 -14.07 -16.81 -3.03
C LEU A 330 -12.74 -16.08 -2.80
N LEU A 331 -12.51 -14.99 -3.55
CA LEU A 331 -11.36 -14.12 -3.33
C LEU A 331 -11.39 -13.48 -1.93
N SER A 332 -12.54 -12.95 -1.51
CA SER A 332 -12.68 -12.35 -0.19
C SER A 332 -12.38 -13.34 0.95
N CYS A 333 -12.90 -14.56 0.85
CA CYS A 333 -12.71 -15.60 1.85
C CYS A 333 -11.25 -16.08 1.87
N SER A 334 -10.63 -16.26 0.70
CA SER A 334 -9.22 -16.64 0.59
C SER A 334 -8.28 -15.58 1.16
N ALA A 335 -8.52 -14.30 0.83
CA ALA A 335 -7.74 -13.19 1.37
C ALA A 335 -7.88 -13.08 2.89
N PHE A 336 -9.10 -13.21 3.42
CA PHE A 336 -9.37 -13.22 4.86
C PHE A 336 -8.59 -14.33 5.59
N LEU A 337 -8.62 -15.56 5.06
CA LEU A 337 -7.90 -16.70 5.64
C LEU A 337 -6.39 -16.51 5.60
N LEU A 338 -5.82 -16.09 4.46
CA LEU A 338 -4.38 -15.85 4.32
C LEU A 338 -3.88 -14.76 5.28
N TRP A 339 -4.64 -13.69 5.44
CA TRP A 339 -4.28 -12.61 6.37
C TRP A 339 -4.49 -13.01 7.83
N TYR A 340 -5.50 -13.81 8.13
CA TYR A 340 -5.66 -14.39 9.47
C TYR A 340 -4.52 -15.38 9.81
N LEU A 341 -4.06 -16.16 8.84
CA LEU A 341 -2.89 -17.01 8.97
C LEU A 341 -1.62 -16.19 9.24
N ALA A 342 -1.42 -15.08 8.52
CA ALA A 342 -0.30 -14.17 8.79
C ALA A 342 -0.35 -13.59 10.21
N LEU A 343 -1.54 -13.19 10.69
CA LEU A 343 -1.73 -12.72 12.06
C LEU A 343 -1.41 -13.79 13.10
N SER A 344 -1.77 -15.05 12.85
CA SER A 344 -1.55 -16.14 13.80
C SER A 344 -0.10 -16.62 13.86
N LEU A 345 0.58 -16.69 12.72
CA LEU A 345 1.98 -17.12 12.66
C LEU A 345 2.97 -16.04 13.09
N SER A 346 2.70 -14.77 12.76
CA SER A 346 3.61 -13.65 13.06
C SER A 346 3.54 -13.14 14.50
N ALA A 347 2.75 -13.77 15.35
CA ALA A 347 2.67 -13.45 16.77
C ALA A 347 4.04 -13.63 17.43
N GLY A 348 4.68 -12.52 17.82
CA GLY A 348 6.00 -12.51 18.48
C GLY A 348 7.20 -12.47 17.53
N TRP A 349 7.00 -12.37 16.22
CA TRP A 349 8.11 -12.26 15.27
C TRP A 349 8.67 -10.83 15.18
N PRO A 350 9.97 -10.68 14.84
CA PRO A 350 10.56 -9.37 14.58
C PRO A 350 9.92 -8.70 13.36
N MET A 351 9.93 -7.37 13.35
CA MET A 351 9.18 -6.54 12.41
C MET A 351 9.40 -6.91 10.94
N ILE A 352 10.65 -7.15 10.53
CA ILE A 352 11.00 -7.45 9.13
C ILE A 352 10.37 -8.77 8.66
N LYS A 353 10.50 -9.85 9.44
CA LYS A 353 9.93 -11.16 9.10
C LYS A 353 8.41 -11.12 9.03
N ARG A 354 7.78 -10.33 9.90
CA ARG A 354 6.33 -10.12 9.88
C ARG A 354 5.88 -9.38 8.63
N ILE A 355 6.56 -8.29 8.26
CA ILE A 355 6.26 -7.55 7.03
C ILE A 355 6.33 -8.51 5.84
N LEU A 356 7.43 -9.25 5.72
CA LEU A 356 7.62 -10.20 4.63
C LEU A 356 6.46 -11.22 4.54
N LEU A 357 6.01 -11.77 5.67
CA LEU A 357 4.90 -12.73 5.69
C LEU A 357 3.58 -12.10 5.20
N PHE A 358 3.23 -10.91 5.71
CA PHE A 358 2.03 -10.21 5.26
C PHE A 358 2.11 -9.83 3.78
N SER A 359 3.26 -9.38 3.31
CA SER A 359 3.51 -9.08 1.89
C SER A 359 3.24 -10.30 1.02
N THR A 360 3.79 -11.46 1.41
CA THR A 360 3.57 -12.71 0.68
C THR A 360 2.09 -13.07 0.65
N MET A 361 1.37 -12.98 1.78
CA MET A 361 -0.04 -13.35 1.84
C MET A 361 -0.95 -12.41 1.03
N VAL A 362 -0.65 -11.10 1.00
CA VAL A 362 -1.34 -10.13 0.13
C VAL A 362 -1.03 -10.39 -1.34
N ALA A 363 0.23 -10.69 -1.68
CA ALA A 363 0.62 -11.01 -3.04
C ALA A 363 -0.10 -12.25 -3.56
N VAL A 364 -0.18 -13.32 -2.75
CA VAL A 364 -0.93 -14.54 -3.08
C VAL A 364 -2.41 -14.23 -3.33
N ALA A 365 -3.07 -13.49 -2.44
CA ALA A 365 -4.46 -13.09 -2.64
C ALA A 365 -4.65 -12.26 -3.92
N SER A 366 -3.70 -11.36 -4.21
CA SER A 366 -3.76 -10.51 -5.41
C SER A 366 -3.61 -11.34 -6.68
N ILE A 367 -2.72 -12.34 -6.68
CA ILE A 367 -2.56 -13.29 -7.78
C ILE A 367 -3.85 -14.06 -8.03
N ILE A 368 -4.53 -14.53 -6.99
CA ILE A 368 -5.84 -15.22 -7.13
C ILE A 368 -6.85 -14.30 -7.84
N GLY A 369 -6.93 -13.03 -7.44
CA GLY A 369 -7.80 -12.05 -8.09
C GLY A 369 -7.44 -11.78 -9.56
N LEU A 370 -6.15 -11.69 -9.87
CA LEU A 370 -5.66 -11.50 -11.24
C LEU A 370 -5.93 -12.71 -12.13
N VAL A 371 -5.74 -13.92 -11.61
CA VAL A 371 -6.01 -15.15 -12.36
C VAL A 371 -7.50 -15.22 -12.75
N ASN A 372 -8.39 -14.83 -11.84
CA ASN A 372 -9.82 -14.73 -12.15
C ASN A 372 -10.14 -13.70 -13.24
N LEU A 373 -9.42 -12.57 -13.27
CA LEU A 373 -9.53 -11.58 -14.35
C LEU A 373 -8.92 -12.09 -15.66
N TRP A 374 -7.80 -12.82 -15.56
CA TRP A 374 -7.12 -13.43 -16.70
C TRP A 374 -8.02 -14.39 -17.45
N GLU A 375 -8.74 -15.23 -16.71
CA GLU A 375 -9.70 -16.20 -17.25
C GLU A 375 -11.05 -15.59 -17.61
N GLN A 376 -11.26 -14.29 -17.34
CA GLN A 376 -12.51 -13.58 -17.61
C GLN A 376 -13.72 -14.15 -16.81
N ASN A 377 -13.45 -14.80 -15.68
CA ASN A 377 -14.45 -15.42 -14.82
C ASN A 377 -15.14 -14.42 -13.86
N GLY A 378 -14.71 -13.16 -13.82
CA GLY A 378 -15.30 -12.16 -12.94
C GLY A 378 -14.99 -10.71 -13.32
N LEU A 379 -15.78 -9.80 -12.76
CA LEU A 379 -15.66 -8.36 -12.96
C LEU A 379 -14.48 -7.80 -12.17
N LEU A 380 -13.83 -6.77 -12.73
CA LEU A 380 -12.75 -6.03 -12.06
C LEU A 380 -13.22 -5.39 -10.75
N SER A 381 -14.40 -4.75 -10.80
CA SER A 381 -15.09 -4.20 -9.63
C SER A 381 -15.35 -5.28 -8.57
N GLY A 382 -15.74 -6.48 -8.98
CA GLY A 382 -15.94 -7.63 -8.10
C GLY A 382 -14.65 -8.07 -7.38
N MET A 383 -13.53 -8.14 -8.09
CA MET A 383 -12.24 -8.50 -7.46
C MET A 383 -11.80 -7.46 -6.43
N MET A 384 -11.93 -6.17 -6.77
CA MET A 384 -11.60 -5.07 -5.85
C MET A 384 -12.51 -5.09 -4.62
N ALA A 385 -13.81 -5.31 -4.84
CA ALA A 385 -14.79 -5.39 -3.76
C ALA A 385 -14.54 -6.60 -2.85
N GLY A 386 -14.18 -7.76 -3.41
CA GLY A 386 -13.81 -8.94 -2.63
C GLY A 386 -12.61 -8.69 -1.71
N MET A 387 -11.57 -8.02 -2.20
CA MET A 387 -10.40 -7.61 -1.40
C MET A 387 -10.77 -6.64 -0.27
N LEU A 388 -11.58 -5.62 -0.57
CA LEU A 388 -12.03 -4.65 0.44
C LEU A 388 -12.92 -5.30 1.50
N LEU A 389 -13.78 -6.24 1.10
CA LEU A 389 -14.61 -7.00 2.02
C LEU A 389 -13.77 -7.88 2.95
N ALA A 390 -12.70 -8.48 2.45
CA ALA A 390 -11.73 -9.21 3.28
C ALA A 390 -11.07 -8.29 4.33
N VAL A 391 -10.70 -7.05 3.95
CA VAL A 391 -10.12 -6.07 4.89
C VAL A 391 -11.12 -5.70 5.97
N PHE A 392 -12.39 -5.48 5.59
CA PHE A 392 -13.46 -5.20 6.53
C PHE A 392 -13.62 -6.33 7.55
N TRP A 393 -13.74 -7.58 7.10
CA TRP A 393 -13.89 -8.73 8.00
C TRP A 393 -12.67 -8.98 8.88
N LEU A 394 -11.47 -8.73 8.37
CA LEU A 394 -10.25 -8.77 9.16
C LEU A 394 -10.29 -7.74 10.31
N ALA A 395 -10.74 -6.51 10.02
CA ALA A 395 -10.88 -5.46 11.02
C ALA A 395 -11.94 -5.82 12.08
N VAL A 396 -13.08 -6.38 11.65
CA VAL A 396 -14.11 -6.91 12.55
C VAL A 396 -13.53 -7.98 13.46
N GLY A 397 -12.80 -8.96 12.93
CA GLY A 397 -12.18 -10.03 13.71
C GLY A 397 -11.17 -9.54 14.75
N VAL A 398 -10.34 -8.56 14.41
CA VAL A 398 -9.43 -7.92 15.35
C VAL A 398 -10.19 -7.17 16.46
N LEU A 399 -11.31 -6.53 16.12
CA LEU A 399 -12.13 -5.80 17.07
C LEU A 399 -12.85 -6.74 18.05
N THR A 400 -13.51 -7.79 17.55
CA THR A 400 -14.20 -8.79 18.39
C THR A 400 -13.24 -9.57 19.27
N GLU A 401 -12.07 -9.97 18.75
CA GLU A 401 -11.05 -10.63 19.56
C GLU A 401 -10.67 -9.78 20.76
N ARG A 402 -10.53 -8.46 20.58
CA ARG A 402 -10.22 -7.56 21.68
C ARG A 402 -11.38 -7.37 22.64
N LEU A 403 -12.60 -7.14 22.14
CA LEU A 403 -13.80 -6.94 22.98
C LEU A 403 -13.89 -8.10 23.97
N LEU A 404 -13.82 -9.32 23.45
CA LEU A 404 -14.05 -10.52 24.22
C LEU A 404 -12.85 -10.94 25.09
N LEU A 405 -11.61 -10.66 24.68
CA LEU A 405 -10.42 -11.06 25.45
C LEU A 405 -9.90 -9.97 26.41
N SER A 406 -10.18 -8.69 26.17
CA SER A 406 -9.75 -7.59 27.08
C SER A 406 -10.63 -7.49 28.33
N GLU A 407 -11.95 -7.69 28.20
CA GLU A 407 -12.86 -7.72 29.36
C GLU A 407 -12.43 -8.75 30.39
N LYS A 408 -11.99 -9.93 29.93
CA LYS A 408 -11.58 -11.03 30.80
C LYS A 408 -10.32 -10.70 31.61
N ARG A 409 -9.39 -9.94 31.05
CA ARG A 409 -8.16 -9.49 31.74
C ARG A 409 -8.48 -8.43 32.79
N SER A 410 -9.43 -7.53 32.52
CA SER A 410 -9.88 -6.53 33.49
C SER A 410 -10.67 -7.14 34.66
N ARG A 411 -11.53 -8.12 34.40
CA ARG A 411 -12.32 -8.83 35.43
C ARG A 411 -11.43 -9.72 36.31
N MET A 412 -10.45 -10.42 35.74
CA MET A 412 -9.48 -11.20 36.54
C MET A 412 -8.57 -10.32 37.40
N MET A 413 -8.16 -9.13 36.93
CA MET A 413 -7.37 -8.22 37.77
C MET A 413 -8.21 -7.56 38.88
N LYS A 414 -9.51 -7.32 38.66
CA LYS A 414 -10.42 -6.88 39.73
C LYS A 414 -10.65 -7.98 40.78
N SER A 415 -10.91 -9.21 40.34
CA SER A 415 -11.10 -10.38 41.21
C SER A 415 -9.83 -10.85 41.95
N ALA A 416 -8.64 -10.41 41.52
CA ALA A 416 -7.37 -10.68 42.21
C ALA A 416 -6.91 -9.51 43.10
N ALA A 417 -7.61 -8.37 43.03
CA ALA A 417 -7.39 -7.20 43.86
C ALA A 417 -8.43 -7.07 45.00
N GLU A 418 -9.55 -7.79 44.87
CA GLU A 418 -10.49 -8.15 45.95
C GLU A 418 -10.03 -9.45 46.62
#